data_AF-A0A9W9BH44-F1
#
_entry.id   AF-A0A9W9BH44-F1
#
_cell.length_a   1.000
_cell.length_b   1.000
_cell.length_c   1.000
_cell.angle_alpha   90.00
_cell.angle_beta   90.00
_cell.angle_gamma   90.00
#
_symmetry.space_group_name_H-M   'P 1'
#
loop_
_entity.id
_entity.type
_entity.pdbx_description
1 polymer ?
#
loop_
_entity_poly.entity_id
_entity_poly.type
_entity_poly.pdbx_seq_one_letter_code
_entity_poly.pdbx_strand_id
1 'polypeptide(L)'
;MLLDNSPPPIGHLEASDSPTAQLDLRPHLRLGQTAMANQEQASEQLAKGTYAPSRPGDLRGPCPLINSLANHGYLPRDGRNVRVEEFLAGMDTVGLSKALGAVFANPIFNERAPSQFHNDPVPQRTFLQSVWHTISNPWSIFGKFGMRTPGQEDTEGHRVLNLDQLALPNVVEHDISLTRRDHQQGDNRTPQKDLIEDMLASAKDGKVITAQDLGDLRKRRIERQKTDNPGCQYGAFEHDLSCAEIALVLNVIGNGSEVPCDYARAFFLEERLPVKEGWKRKTTRFGVVALITARNKIKKLIGLEY
;
A
#
# COMPACT_ATOMS: atom_id res chain seq x y z
N MET A 1 63.86 36.05 0.74
CA MET A 1 64.16 37.46 1.05
C MET A 1 62.87 38.07 1.55
N LEU A 2 62.68 38.08 2.87
CA LEU A 2 63.10 39.14 3.80
C LEU A 2 62.08 40.30 3.70
N LEU A 3 61.06 40.33 4.55
CA LEU A 3 61.03 40.74 5.97
C LEU A 3 61.02 42.26 6.15
N ASP A 4 59.95 42.75 6.77
CA ASP A 4 59.93 43.93 7.63
C ASP A 4 59.08 43.54 8.87
N ASN A 5 59.70 43.02 9.95
CA ASN A 5 60.33 43.66 11.12
C ASN A 5 59.36 44.37 12.12
N SER A 6 58.65 43.55 12.91
CA SER A 6 58.55 43.47 14.40
C SER A 6 58.84 44.68 15.34
N PRO A 7 58.50 44.64 16.67
CA PRO A 7 57.23 44.35 17.39
C PRO A 7 57.04 45.30 18.67
N PRO A 8 56.44 44.95 19.86
CA PRO A 8 55.37 45.73 20.53
C PRO A 8 55.69 46.22 21.98
N PRO A 9 54.70 46.75 22.74
CA PRO A 9 54.53 46.38 24.17
C PRO A 9 53.04 46.11 24.53
N ILE A 10 52.65 44.98 25.13
CA ILE A 10 52.60 44.62 26.57
C ILE A 10 51.89 45.64 27.48
N GLY A 11 50.61 45.35 27.77
CA GLY A 11 50.09 45.10 29.12
C GLY A 11 49.69 46.28 30.01
N HIS A 12 48.40 46.37 30.35
CA HIS A 12 47.96 46.72 31.71
C HIS A 12 46.72 45.90 32.10
N LEU A 13 46.77 45.44 33.35
CA LEU A 13 45.83 44.60 34.07
C LEU A 13 44.48 45.28 34.30
N GLU A 14 43.38 44.53 34.19
CA GLU A 14 42.14 44.86 34.89
C GLU A 14 41.64 43.67 35.71
N ALA A 15 41.03 44.04 36.82
CA ALA A 15 40.89 43.29 38.05
C ALA A 15 39.82 42.20 38.02
N SER A 16 40.08 41.19 38.86
CA SER A 16 39.14 40.17 39.31
C SER A 16 38.01 40.77 40.14
N ASP A 17 36.76 40.42 39.82
CA ASP A 17 35.66 40.44 40.77
C ASP A 17 34.78 39.19 40.60
N SER A 18 34.59 38.47 41.70
CA SER A 18 33.79 37.25 41.83
C SER A 18 32.29 37.57 41.85
N PRO A 19 31.41 36.75 41.25
CA PRO A 19 29.98 36.85 41.52
C PRO A 19 29.55 35.88 42.62
N THR A 20 29.06 36.48 43.69
CA THR A 20 28.29 35.91 44.79
C THR A 20 27.11 35.09 44.28
N ALA A 21 26.97 33.86 44.80
CA ALA A 21 25.83 32.99 44.54
C ALA A 21 24.53 33.60 45.11
N GLN A 22 23.58 33.92 44.22
CA GLN A 22 22.18 34.11 44.59
C GLN A 22 21.41 32.82 44.30
N LEU A 23 20.84 32.28 45.37
CA LEU A 23 20.03 31.06 45.40
C LEU A 23 18.63 31.39 44.82
N ASP A 24 18.38 31.11 43.54
CA ASP A 24 17.04 31.24 42.95
C ASP A 24 16.20 30.00 43.28
N LEU A 25 15.39 30.13 44.33
CA LEU A 25 14.39 29.18 44.78
C LEU A 25 13.12 29.30 43.92
N ARG A 26 13.08 28.67 42.74
CA ARG A 26 11.83 28.32 42.04
C ARG A 26 11.94 27.03 41.21
N PRO A 27 11.63 25.85 41.77
CA PRO A 27 11.19 24.73 40.95
C PRO A 27 9.67 24.83 40.72
N HIS A 28 9.19 24.16 39.67
CA HIS A 28 7.78 23.92 39.34
C HIS A 28 7.05 24.98 38.51
N LEU A 29 7.41 25.14 37.23
CA LEU A 29 6.41 25.44 36.18
C LEU A 29 6.94 25.11 34.76
N ARG A 30 7.52 23.91 34.57
CA ARG A 30 7.88 23.39 33.22
C ARG A 30 7.42 21.96 32.93
N LEU A 31 6.72 21.32 33.87
CA LEU A 31 6.13 19.99 33.67
C LEU A 31 4.67 20.03 33.17
N GLY A 32 4.01 21.19 33.21
CA GLY A 32 2.62 21.35 32.75
C GLY A 32 2.46 21.71 31.27
N GLN A 33 3.45 22.37 30.65
CA GLN A 33 3.36 22.78 29.24
C GLN A 33 3.70 21.65 28.26
N THR A 34 4.56 20.72 28.66
CA THR A 34 4.86 19.51 27.88
C THR A 34 3.73 18.47 27.96
N ALA A 35 2.98 18.43 29.06
CA ALA A 35 1.80 17.59 29.19
C ALA A 35 0.61 18.10 28.35
N MET A 36 0.43 19.43 28.23
CA MET A 36 -0.58 20.03 27.35
C MET A 36 -0.23 19.87 25.86
N ALA A 37 1.05 19.96 25.49
CA ALA A 37 1.50 19.70 24.11
C ALA A 37 1.32 18.22 23.69
N ASN A 38 1.37 17.28 24.64
CA ASN A 38 1.10 15.86 24.38
C ASN A 38 -0.40 15.49 24.44
N GLN A 39 -1.28 16.38 24.92
CA GLN A 39 -2.73 16.18 24.92
C GLN A 39 -3.45 16.89 23.77
N GLU A 40 -2.81 17.85 23.09
CA GLU A 40 -3.32 18.50 21.86
C GLU A 40 -3.15 17.67 20.57
N GLN A 41 -2.49 16.51 20.63
CA GLN A 41 -2.49 15.51 19.55
C GLN A 41 -3.46 14.34 19.81
N ALA A 42 -4.50 14.55 20.61
CA ALA A 42 -5.73 13.80 20.40
C ALA A 42 -6.28 14.24 19.04
N SER A 43 -5.84 13.55 17.98
CA SER A 43 -6.26 13.82 16.61
C SER A 43 -7.76 14.02 16.59
N GLU A 44 -8.23 15.17 16.13
CA GLU A 44 -9.62 15.34 15.73
C GLU A 44 -9.92 14.17 14.78
N GLN A 45 -10.70 13.19 15.26
CA GLN A 45 -10.96 11.98 14.50
C GLN A 45 -11.81 12.40 13.32
N LEU A 46 -11.15 12.56 12.16
CA LEU A 46 -11.81 12.95 10.93
C LEU A 46 -12.96 12.01 10.66
N ALA A 47 -14.15 12.58 10.40
CA ALA A 47 -15.35 11.83 10.11
C ALA A 47 -15.09 10.79 9.00
N LYS A 48 -15.72 9.61 9.13
CA LYS A 48 -15.66 8.55 8.13
C LYS A 48 -16.15 9.07 6.78
N GLY A 49 -15.37 8.84 5.74
CA GLY A 49 -15.58 9.36 4.39
C GLY A 49 -14.79 10.64 4.08
N THR A 50 -14.32 11.38 5.09
CA THR A 50 -13.44 12.54 4.88
C THR A 50 -12.05 12.07 4.48
N TYR A 51 -11.56 12.55 3.34
CA TYR A 51 -10.20 12.25 2.87
C TYR A 51 -9.15 12.95 3.73
N ALA A 52 -8.10 12.21 4.07
CA ALA A 52 -6.80 12.74 4.47
C ALA A 52 -5.70 11.82 3.91
N PRO A 53 -4.58 12.37 3.42
CA PRO A 53 -3.45 11.56 2.98
C PRO A 53 -2.86 10.77 4.16
N SER A 54 -2.17 9.67 3.86
CA SER A 54 -1.42 8.93 4.86
C SER A 54 -0.31 9.79 5.48
N ARG A 55 -0.07 9.60 6.76
CA ARG A 55 1.00 10.26 7.51
C ARG A 55 2.28 9.43 7.43
N PRO A 56 3.46 10.03 7.68
CA PRO A 56 4.67 9.27 7.93
C PRO A 56 4.42 8.24 9.06
N GLY A 57 4.66 6.96 8.78
CA GLY A 57 4.45 5.86 9.72
C GLY A 57 3.10 5.14 9.59
N ASP A 58 2.13 5.65 8.83
CA ASP A 58 0.93 4.90 8.47
C ASP A 58 1.29 3.77 7.50
N LEU A 59 0.64 2.62 7.64
CA LEU A 59 0.86 1.46 6.79
C LEU A 59 -0.09 1.48 5.60
N ARG A 60 0.45 1.21 4.41
CA ARG A 60 -0.28 1.10 3.15
C ARG A 60 0.23 -0.10 2.38
N GLY A 61 -0.61 -0.68 1.52
CA GLY A 61 -0.27 -1.81 0.66
C GLY A 61 -0.05 -1.38 -0.80
N PRO A 62 0.04 -2.33 -1.75
CA PRO A 62 0.15 -2.03 -3.18
C PRO A 62 -1.21 -1.70 -3.81
N CYS A 63 -2.31 -1.95 -3.11
CA CYS A 63 -3.67 -1.80 -3.62
C CYS A 63 -4.20 -0.36 -3.44
N PRO A 64 -4.40 0.42 -4.51
CA PRO A 64 -4.90 1.80 -4.41
C PRO A 64 -6.31 1.88 -3.81
N LEU A 65 -7.15 0.84 -3.99
CA LEU A 65 -8.50 0.81 -3.43
C LEU A 65 -8.47 0.76 -1.91
N ILE A 66 -7.72 -0.19 -1.35
CA ILE A 66 -7.64 -0.41 0.10
C ILE A 66 -6.96 0.79 0.77
N ASN A 67 -5.93 1.34 0.14
CA ASN A 67 -5.27 2.55 0.62
C ASN A 67 -6.22 3.76 0.61
N SER A 68 -7.05 3.89 -0.43
CA SER A 68 -8.11 4.92 -0.47
C SER A 68 -9.11 4.74 0.66
N LEU A 69 -9.53 3.51 0.94
CA LEU A 69 -10.46 3.25 2.04
C LEU A 69 -9.86 3.65 3.40
N ALA A 70 -8.57 3.39 3.64
CA ALA A 70 -7.87 3.86 4.83
C ALA A 70 -7.73 5.39 4.87
N ASN A 71 -7.36 6.03 3.75
CA ASN A 71 -7.26 7.50 3.63
C ASN A 71 -8.61 8.21 3.82
N HIS A 72 -9.73 7.52 3.67
CA HIS A 72 -11.07 8.03 3.96
C HIS A 72 -11.62 7.57 5.32
N GLY A 73 -10.87 6.78 6.11
CA GLY A 73 -11.32 6.28 7.41
C GLY A 73 -12.43 5.23 7.34
N TYR A 74 -12.60 4.57 6.18
CA TYR A 74 -13.43 3.36 6.08
C TYR A 74 -12.74 2.14 6.69
N LEU A 75 -11.41 2.15 6.70
CA LEU A 75 -10.53 1.27 7.45
C LEU A 75 -9.73 2.12 8.46
N PRO A 76 -9.07 1.51 9.47
CA PRO A 76 -8.11 2.20 10.32
C PRO A 76 -7.13 3.07 9.50
N ARG A 77 -7.08 4.37 9.79
CA ARG A 77 -6.30 5.35 8.99
C ARG A 77 -4.80 5.08 9.04
N ASP A 78 -4.34 4.54 10.15
CA ASP A 78 -2.94 4.14 10.34
C ASP A 78 -2.59 2.82 9.61
N GLY A 79 -3.58 2.16 9.01
CA GLY A 79 -3.45 0.91 8.27
C GLY A 79 -3.08 -0.30 9.13
N ARG A 80 -3.28 -0.22 10.44
CA ARG A 80 -3.00 -1.31 11.38
C ARG A 80 -4.28 -1.96 11.87
N ASN A 81 -4.16 -3.21 12.32
CA ASN A 81 -5.19 -3.95 13.01
C ASN A 81 -6.56 -3.94 12.29
N VAL A 82 -6.55 -3.99 10.96
CA VAL A 82 -7.79 -4.01 10.17
C VAL A 82 -8.50 -5.33 10.42
N ARG A 83 -9.75 -5.29 10.87
CA ARG A 83 -10.61 -6.48 11.04
C ARG A 83 -11.28 -6.86 9.71
N VAL A 84 -11.70 -8.12 9.61
CA VAL A 84 -12.35 -8.62 8.38
C VAL A 84 -13.70 -7.93 8.14
N GLU A 85 -14.44 -7.59 9.19
CA GLU A 85 -15.72 -6.89 9.10
C GLU A 85 -15.55 -5.46 8.57
N GLU A 86 -14.50 -4.77 9.02
CA GLU A 86 -14.15 -3.43 8.53
C GLU A 86 -13.74 -3.47 7.06
N PHE A 87 -12.91 -4.45 6.69
CA PHE A 87 -12.54 -4.69 5.29
C PHE A 87 -13.76 -4.91 4.41
N LEU A 88 -14.67 -5.82 4.79
CA LEU A 88 -15.89 -6.11 4.04
C LEU A 88 -16.83 -4.90 3.96
N ALA A 89 -16.96 -4.13 5.04
CA ALA A 89 -17.73 -2.89 5.05
C ALA A 89 -17.11 -1.83 4.12
N GLY A 90 -15.78 -1.71 4.12
CA GLY A 90 -15.03 -0.87 3.19
C GLY A 90 -15.29 -1.23 1.73
N MET A 91 -15.22 -2.51 1.38
CA MET A 91 -15.53 -2.99 0.03
C MET A 91 -16.98 -2.67 -0.39
N ASP A 92 -17.95 -2.74 0.51
CA ASP A 92 -19.35 -2.37 0.21
C ASP A 92 -19.50 -0.87 -0.10
N THR A 93 -18.71 0.00 0.55
CA THR A 93 -18.77 1.46 0.34
C THR A 93 -18.39 1.88 -1.07
N VAL A 94 -17.55 1.09 -1.75
CA VAL A 94 -17.15 1.31 -3.15
C VAL A 94 -17.98 0.49 -4.14
N GLY A 95 -19.03 -0.19 -3.65
CA GLY A 95 -20.02 -0.86 -4.49
C GLY A 95 -19.69 -2.32 -4.83
N LEU A 96 -18.76 -2.96 -4.12
CA LEU A 96 -18.50 -4.39 -4.29
C LEU A 96 -19.54 -5.23 -3.53
N SER A 97 -19.91 -6.39 -4.09
CA SER A 97 -20.83 -7.30 -3.41
C SER A 97 -20.18 -8.00 -2.22
N LYS A 98 -20.99 -8.38 -1.21
CA LYS A 98 -20.49 -9.14 -0.05
C LYS A 98 -19.77 -10.43 -0.46
N ALA A 99 -20.32 -11.12 -1.46
CA ALA A 99 -19.71 -12.34 -2.00
C ALA A 99 -18.33 -12.06 -2.62
N LEU A 100 -18.20 -10.98 -3.38
CA LEU A 100 -16.91 -10.61 -3.96
C LEU A 100 -15.91 -10.14 -2.89
N GLY A 101 -16.37 -9.36 -1.92
CA GLY A 101 -15.57 -8.98 -0.75
C GLY A 101 -15.05 -10.20 0.02
N ALA A 102 -15.87 -11.24 0.21
CA ALA A 102 -15.46 -12.48 0.87
C ALA A 102 -14.41 -13.26 0.08
N VAL A 103 -14.51 -13.27 -1.27
CA VAL A 103 -13.47 -13.85 -2.15
C VAL A 103 -12.12 -13.17 -1.92
N PHE A 104 -12.10 -11.84 -1.78
CA PHE A 104 -10.86 -11.11 -1.46
C PHE A 104 -10.40 -11.32 -0.02
N ALA A 105 -11.34 -11.33 0.95
CA ALA A 105 -11.02 -11.48 2.36
C ALA A 105 -10.35 -12.83 2.67
N ASN A 106 -10.70 -13.90 1.94
CA ASN A 106 -10.16 -15.24 2.20
C ASN A 106 -8.62 -15.29 2.16
N PRO A 107 -7.93 -14.99 1.03
CA PRO A 107 -6.46 -14.96 1.02
C PRO A 107 -5.89 -13.85 1.92
N ILE A 108 -6.54 -12.70 2.01
CA ILE A 108 -6.05 -11.55 2.79
C ILE A 108 -5.96 -11.87 4.29
N PHE A 109 -6.98 -12.52 4.87
CA PHE A 109 -7.07 -12.73 6.31
C PHE A 109 -6.56 -14.11 6.76
N ASN A 110 -6.30 -15.04 5.83
CA ASN A 110 -5.65 -16.31 6.14
C ASN A 110 -4.18 -16.10 6.53
N GLU A 111 -3.68 -16.97 7.41
CA GLU A 111 -2.27 -16.93 7.81
C GLU A 111 -1.38 -17.35 6.66
N ARG A 112 -0.34 -16.56 6.41
CA ARG A 112 0.69 -16.92 5.45
C ARG A 112 1.51 -18.11 5.95
N ALA A 113 2.03 -18.90 5.02
CA ALA A 113 3.03 -19.90 5.34
C ALA A 113 4.36 -19.22 5.78
N PRO A 114 5.13 -19.82 6.71
CA PRO A 114 6.46 -19.32 7.07
C PRO A 114 7.38 -19.24 5.85
N SER A 115 8.05 -18.11 5.69
CA SER A 115 8.91 -17.84 4.53
C SER A 115 10.20 -17.11 4.93
N GLN A 116 11.30 -17.48 4.27
CA GLN A 116 12.58 -16.77 4.37
C GLN A 116 12.51 -15.32 3.87
N PHE A 117 11.55 -15.01 2.98
CA PHE A 117 11.32 -13.65 2.47
C PHE A 117 10.75 -12.70 3.53
N HIS A 118 10.30 -13.21 4.67
CA HIS A 118 9.67 -12.41 5.74
C HIS A 118 10.39 -12.55 7.09
N ASN A 119 11.59 -13.14 7.10
CA ASN A 119 12.33 -13.49 8.32
C ASN A 119 11.52 -14.35 9.31
N ASP A 120 10.53 -15.10 8.81
CA ASP A 120 9.80 -16.04 9.64
C ASP A 120 10.75 -17.21 10.01
N PRO A 121 10.64 -17.81 11.21
CA PRO A 121 11.38 -19.02 11.53
C PRO A 121 10.89 -20.17 10.63
N VAL A 122 11.63 -20.47 9.57
CA VAL A 122 11.34 -21.59 8.67
C VAL A 122 11.88 -22.88 9.29
N PRO A 123 11.03 -23.87 9.64
CA PRO A 123 11.51 -25.12 10.23
C PRO A 123 12.37 -25.88 9.21
N GLN A 124 13.64 -26.12 9.54
CA GLN A 124 14.55 -26.95 8.73
C GLN A 124 14.07 -28.40 8.80
N ARG A 125 13.64 -28.96 7.66
CA ARG A 125 13.17 -30.35 7.55
C ARG A 125 14.08 -31.13 6.63
N THR A 126 14.45 -32.34 7.02
CA THR A 126 15.15 -33.28 6.12
C THR A 126 14.22 -33.70 4.97
N PHE A 127 14.76 -34.30 3.89
CA PHE A 127 13.96 -34.77 2.76
C PHE A 127 12.81 -35.70 3.19
N LEU A 128 13.09 -36.69 4.04
CA LEU A 128 12.08 -37.62 4.54
C LEU A 128 11.03 -36.94 5.43
N GLN A 129 11.44 -35.96 6.26
CA GLN A 129 10.51 -35.16 7.06
C GLN A 129 9.64 -34.26 6.19
N SER A 130 10.18 -33.72 5.11
CA SER A 130 9.42 -32.91 4.14
C SER A 130 8.40 -33.76 3.38
N VAL A 131 8.78 -34.97 2.95
CA VAL A 131 7.86 -35.93 2.32
C VAL A 131 6.75 -36.33 3.29
N TRP A 132 7.10 -36.73 4.52
CA TRP A 132 6.11 -37.08 5.54
C TRP A 132 5.19 -35.92 5.90
N HIS A 133 5.72 -34.71 6.08
CA HIS A 133 4.92 -33.51 6.36
C HIS A 133 3.94 -33.19 5.23
N THR A 134 4.36 -33.37 3.97
CA THR A 134 3.50 -33.12 2.81
C THR A 134 2.36 -34.13 2.74
N ILE A 135 2.63 -35.41 3.06
CA ILE A 135 1.62 -36.48 3.08
C ILE A 135 0.67 -36.33 4.28
N SER A 136 1.20 -35.99 5.46
CA SER A 136 0.43 -35.87 6.70
C SER A 136 -0.33 -34.54 6.84
N ASN A 137 0.14 -33.48 6.16
CA ASN A 137 -0.51 -32.18 6.14
C ASN A 137 -0.61 -31.65 4.69
N PRO A 138 -1.53 -32.19 3.88
CA PRO A 138 -1.76 -31.72 2.52
C PRO A 138 -2.21 -30.25 2.48
N TRP A 139 -2.79 -29.72 3.57
CA TRP A 139 -3.12 -28.30 3.74
C TRP A 139 -1.89 -27.38 3.74
N SER A 140 -0.68 -27.87 4.01
CA SER A 140 0.55 -27.06 3.95
C SER A 140 0.93 -26.61 2.54
N ILE A 141 0.50 -27.33 1.50
CA ILE A 141 0.65 -26.91 0.10
C ILE A 141 -0.34 -25.77 -0.22
N PHE A 142 -1.56 -25.85 0.35
CA PHE A 142 -2.61 -24.84 0.19
C PHE A 142 -2.44 -23.62 1.11
N GLY A 143 -1.65 -23.72 2.18
CA GLY A 143 -1.32 -22.64 3.13
C GLY A 143 -0.43 -21.53 2.56
N LYS A 144 -0.03 -21.64 1.28
CA LYS A 144 0.77 -20.62 0.58
C LYS A 144 -0.01 -19.34 0.22
N PHE A 145 -1.33 -19.30 0.45
CA PHE A 145 -2.20 -18.22 -0.05
C PHE A 145 -2.70 -17.23 1.00
N GLY A 146 -2.19 -17.29 2.24
CA GLY A 146 -2.49 -16.31 3.28
C GLY A 146 -1.56 -15.10 3.22
N MET A 147 -2.03 -13.91 3.62
CA MET A 147 -1.20 -12.70 3.76
C MET A 147 -0.95 -12.32 5.21
N ARG A 148 -1.83 -12.74 6.12
CA ARG A 148 -1.77 -12.35 7.53
C ARG A 148 -0.59 -12.99 8.23
N THR A 149 0.09 -12.23 9.08
CA THR A 149 1.12 -12.74 9.98
C THR A 149 0.53 -13.80 10.91
N PRO A 150 1.15 -14.99 11.05
CA PRO A 150 0.64 -16.05 11.91
C PRO A 150 0.41 -15.56 13.35
N GLY A 151 -0.74 -15.89 13.94
CA GLY A 151 -1.09 -15.49 15.30
C GLY A 151 -1.34 -13.99 15.51
N GLN A 152 -1.39 -13.17 14.46
CA GLN A 152 -1.64 -11.73 14.60
C GLN A 152 -3.09 -11.44 15.00
N GLU A 153 -3.27 -10.94 16.21
CA GLU A 153 -4.55 -10.56 16.78
C GLU A 153 -4.48 -9.15 17.38
N ASP A 154 -5.63 -8.50 17.53
CA ASP A 154 -5.73 -7.26 18.31
C ASP A 154 -5.87 -7.52 19.81
N THR A 155 -6.00 -6.45 20.60
CA THR A 155 -6.10 -6.52 22.07
C THR A 155 -7.33 -7.29 22.57
N GLU A 156 -8.32 -7.52 21.71
CA GLU A 156 -9.53 -8.27 22.03
C GLU A 156 -9.47 -9.72 21.52
N GLY A 157 -8.35 -10.14 20.92
CA GLY A 157 -8.18 -11.47 20.35
C GLY A 157 -8.82 -11.64 18.97
N HIS A 158 -9.23 -10.56 18.30
CA HIS A 158 -9.74 -10.67 16.93
C HIS A 158 -8.60 -10.77 15.94
N ARG A 159 -8.79 -11.60 14.89
CA ARG A 159 -7.85 -11.70 13.77
C ARG A 159 -7.79 -10.38 13.01
N VAL A 160 -6.57 -9.86 12.81
CA VAL A 160 -6.36 -8.57 12.14
C VAL A 160 -5.21 -8.58 11.14
N LEU A 161 -5.21 -7.61 10.23
CA LEU A 161 -4.20 -7.43 9.20
C LEU A 161 -3.61 -6.01 9.27
N ASN A 162 -2.30 -5.87 9.03
CA ASN A 162 -1.71 -4.58 8.66
C ASN A 162 -1.60 -4.46 7.13
N LEU A 163 -1.94 -3.30 6.57
CA LEU A 163 -2.10 -3.12 5.12
C LEU A 163 -0.81 -3.35 4.31
N ASP A 164 0.36 -3.15 4.93
CA ASP A 164 1.65 -3.43 4.30
C ASP A 164 1.90 -4.91 4.03
N GLN A 165 1.21 -5.82 4.74
CA GLN A 165 1.28 -7.26 4.49
C GLN A 165 0.69 -7.66 3.13
N LEU A 166 -0.09 -6.78 2.50
CA LEU A 166 -0.59 -6.99 1.13
C LEU A 166 0.52 -6.89 0.07
N ALA A 167 1.68 -6.30 0.41
CA ALA A 167 2.84 -6.19 -0.48
C ALA A 167 3.79 -7.39 -0.38
N LEU A 168 3.46 -8.38 0.46
CA LEU A 168 4.31 -9.55 0.63
C LEU A 168 4.38 -10.35 -0.67
N PRO A 169 5.59 -10.66 -1.19
CA PRO A 169 5.74 -11.42 -2.42
C PRO A 169 5.10 -12.82 -2.32
N ASN A 170 4.61 -13.32 -3.46
CA ASN A 170 4.08 -14.67 -3.67
C ASN A 170 2.70 -14.99 -3.07
N VAL A 171 1.84 -13.98 -2.87
CA VAL A 171 0.43 -14.22 -2.48
C VAL A 171 -0.55 -13.64 -3.50
N VAL A 172 -0.57 -12.33 -3.66
CA VAL A 172 -1.35 -11.60 -4.68
C VAL A 172 -0.54 -10.50 -5.34
N GLU A 173 0.39 -9.86 -4.62
CA GLU A 173 1.36 -8.96 -5.21
C GLU A 173 2.17 -9.69 -6.29
N HIS A 174 2.29 -9.05 -7.45
CA HIS A 174 2.93 -9.62 -8.62
C HIS A 174 3.60 -8.52 -9.47
N ASP A 175 4.61 -8.95 -10.24
CA ASP A 175 5.31 -8.10 -11.18
C ASP A 175 4.37 -7.55 -12.27
N ILE A 176 4.81 -6.49 -12.96
CA ILE A 176 4.09 -5.84 -14.06
C ILE A 176 2.80 -5.14 -13.59
N SER A 177 2.72 -4.80 -12.31
CA SER A 177 1.67 -3.95 -11.73
C SER A 177 1.47 -2.65 -12.54
N LEU A 178 0.26 -2.09 -12.59
CA LEU A 178 -0.01 -0.88 -13.42
C LEU A 178 0.80 0.34 -12.99
N THR A 179 0.97 0.52 -11.68
CA THR A 179 1.49 1.78 -11.08
C THR A 179 2.53 1.54 -10.00
N ARG A 180 2.98 0.27 -9.83
CA ARG A 180 3.98 -0.21 -8.86
C ARG A 180 5.18 -0.78 -9.63
N ARG A 181 6.40 -0.66 -9.09
CA ARG A 181 7.59 -1.37 -9.57
C ARG A 181 7.52 -2.84 -9.19
N ASP A 182 8.24 -3.65 -9.95
CA ASP A 182 8.39 -5.07 -9.67
C ASP A 182 9.25 -5.27 -8.42
N HIS A 183 9.09 -6.41 -7.75
CA HIS A 183 9.78 -6.67 -6.48
C HIS A 183 11.31 -6.54 -6.58
N GLN A 184 11.90 -7.00 -7.68
CA GLN A 184 13.35 -6.90 -7.91
C GLN A 184 13.85 -5.48 -8.19
N GLN A 185 12.93 -4.57 -8.54
CA GLN A 185 13.23 -3.17 -8.86
C GLN A 185 13.11 -2.25 -7.63
N GLY A 186 12.84 -2.81 -6.44
CA GLY A 186 12.81 -2.08 -5.17
C GLY A 186 11.41 -2.00 -4.58
N ASP A 187 10.92 -0.78 -4.33
CA ASP A 187 9.63 -0.53 -3.68
C ASP A 187 8.45 -0.94 -4.58
N ASN A 188 7.86 -2.11 -4.29
CA ASN A 188 6.69 -2.68 -4.97
C ASN A 188 5.34 -2.23 -4.38
N ARG A 189 5.33 -1.25 -3.48
CA ARG A 189 4.15 -0.90 -2.68
C ARG A 189 3.67 0.52 -2.94
N THR A 190 4.59 1.48 -2.86
CA THR A 190 4.27 2.91 -3.04
C THR A 190 3.89 3.19 -4.50
N PRO A 191 2.86 4.01 -4.80
CA PRO A 191 2.59 4.41 -6.18
C PRO A 191 3.78 5.17 -6.79
N GLN A 192 4.24 4.80 -8.00
CA GLN A 192 5.28 5.58 -8.70
C GLN A 192 4.66 6.55 -9.69
N LYS A 193 5.04 7.82 -9.55
CA LYS A 193 4.54 8.93 -10.34
C LYS A 193 4.73 8.73 -11.84
N ASP A 194 5.90 8.26 -12.27
CA ASP A 194 6.21 8.08 -13.69
C ASP A 194 5.36 6.97 -14.33
N LEU A 195 5.05 5.89 -13.60
CA LEU A 195 4.16 4.83 -14.08
C LEU A 195 2.70 5.29 -14.15
N ILE A 196 2.28 6.13 -13.21
CA ILE A 196 0.95 6.75 -13.24
C ILE A 196 0.85 7.72 -14.41
N GLU A 197 1.90 8.49 -14.69
CA GLU A 197 1.96 9.41 -15.84
C GLU A 197 1.93 8.64 -17.17
N ASP A 198 2.66 7.52 -17.30
CA ASP A 198 2.59 6.63 -18.48
C ASP A 198 1.18 6.01 -18.67
N MET A 199 0.55 5.61 -17.56
CA MET A 199 -0.84 5.13 -17.61
C MET A 199 -1.80 6.24 -18.06
N LEU A 200 -1.69 7.46 -17.52
CA LEU A 200 -2.52 8.59 -17.92
C LEU A 200 -2.28 8.98 -19.38
N ALA A 201 -1.03 8.93 -19.85
CA ALA A 201 -0.65 9.21 -21.24
C ALA A 201 -1.19 8.16 -22.23
N SER A 202 -1.68 7.02 -21.75
CA SER A 202 -2.34 6.02 -22.61
C SER A 202 -3.73 6.48 -23.08
N ALA A 203 -4.34 7.49 -22.45
CA ALA A 203 -5.56 8.12 -22.92
C ALA A 203 -5.31 8.91 -24.22
N LYS A 204 -5.82 8.41 -25.35
CA LYS A 204 -5.60 9.01 -26.68
C LYS A 204 -6.13 10.43 -26.81
N ASP A 205 -7.22 10.74 -26.10
CA ASP A 205 -7.84 12.06 -26.09
C ASP A 205 -7.45 12.91 -24.86
N GLY A 206 -6.61 12.35 -23.98
CA GLY A 206 -6.18 12.96 -22.71
C GLY A 206 -7.29 13.12 -21.66
N LYS A 207 -8.50 12.57 -21.89
CA LYS A 207 -9.67 12.74 -21.03
C LYS A 207 -10.13 11.44 -20.39
N VAL A 208 -10.11 10.35 -21.15
CA VAL A 208 -10.55 9.03 -20.66
C VAL A 208 -9.54 7.95 -21.02
N ILE A 209 -9.29 7.05 -20.08
CA ILE A 209 -8.52 5.84 -20.31
C ILE A 209 -9.51 4.71 -20.57
N THR A 210 -9.50 4.14 -21.77
CA THR A 210 -10.39 3.03 -22.12
C THR A 210 -9.83 1.68 -21.68
N ALA A 211 -10.66 0.64 -21.68
CA ALA A 211 -10.22 -0.74 -21.48
C ALA A 211 -9.15 -1.18 -22.50
N GLN A 212 -9.23 -0.67 -23.74
CA GLN A 212 -8.22 -0.94 -24.76
C GLN A 212 -6.89 -0.28 -24.40
N ASP A 213 -6.92 0.98 -23.94
CA ASP A 213 -5.70 1.71 -23.57
C ASP A 213 -4.98 1.05 -22.38
N LEU A 214 -5.73 0.56 -21.38
CA LEU A 214 -5.15 -0.23 -20.27
C LEU A 214 -4.61 -1.59 -20.73
N GLY A 215 -5.28 -2.24 -21.69
CA GLY A 215 -4.80 -3.48 -22.29
C GLY A 215 -3.50 -3.29 -23.08
N ASP A 216 -3.41 -2.21 -23.86
CA ASP A 216 -2.22 -1.87 -24.63
C ASP A 216 -1.08 -1.41 -23.72
N LEU A 217 -1.37 -0.63 -22.67
CA LEU A 217 -0.41 -0.33 -21.61
C LEU A 217 0.15 -1.61 -21.00
N ARG A 218 -0.71 -2.59 -20.69
CA ARG A 218 -0.26 -3.87 -20.14
C ARG A 218 0.69 -4.59 -21.08
N LYS A 219 0.39 -4.66 -22.38
CA LYS A 219 1.30 -5.25 -23.38
C LYS A 219 2.67 -4.57 -23.36
N ARG A 220 2.69 -3.23 -23.40
CA ARG A 220 3.94 -2.46 -23.37
C ARG A 220 4.74 -2.73 -22.08
N ARG A 221 4.07 -2.80 -20.93
CA ARG A 221 4.73 -3.12 -19.66
C ARG A 221 5.32 -4.54 -19.66
N ILE A 222 4.60 -5.52 -20.21
CA ILE A 222 5.09 -6.90 -20.35
C ILE A 222 6.34 -6.95 -21.22
N GLU A 223 6.33 -6.28 -22.38
CA GLU A 223 7.47 -6.22 -23.27
C GLU A 223 8.67 -5.54 -22.61
N ARG A 224 8.44 -4.43 -21.89
CA ARG A 224 9.48 -3.68 -21.21
C ARG A 224 10.12 -4.48 -20.07
N GLN A 225 9.32 -5.17 -19.23
CA GLN A 225 9.86 -5.91 -18.10
C GLN A 225 10.68 -7.14 -18.50
N LYS A 226 10.49 -7.69 -19.71
CA LYS A 226 11.39 -8.72 -20.25
C LYS A 226 12.84 -8.26 -20.37
N THR A 227 13.06 -6.95 -20.52
CA THR A 227 14.40 -6.35 -20.62
C THR A 227 14.83 -5.71 -19.30
N ASP A 228 13.92 -4.97 -18.65
CA ASP A 228 14.23 -4.15 -17.47
C ASP A 228 14.26 -4.97 -16.16
N ASN A 229 13.72 -6.19 -16.14
CA ASN A 229 13.67 -7.07 -14.97
C ASN A 229 13.95 -8.54 -15.37
N PRO A 230 15.23 -8.95 -15.43
CA PRO A 230 15.62 -10.31 -15.82
C PRO A 230 15.04 -11.43 -14.93
N GLY A 231 14.59 -11.12 -13.71
CA GLY A 231 13.91 -12.06 -12.83
C GLY A 231 12.41 -11.81 -12.70
N CYS A 232 11.81 -11.13 -13.67
CA CYS A 232 10.37 -10.91 -13.76
C CYS A 232 9.60 -12.24 -13.70
N GLN A 233 8.66 -12.34 -12.76
CA GLN A 233 7.76 -13.48 -12.61
C GLN A 233 6.36 -13.09 -13.09
N TYR A 234 6.00 -13.54 -14.29
CA TYR A 234 4.71 -13.20 -14.88
C TYR A 234 4.17 -14.31 -15.78
N GLY A 235 3.42 -15.24 -15.18
CA GLY A 235 2.78 -16.38 -15.83
C GLY A 235 1.27 -16.22 -16.01
N ALA A 236 0.60 -17.34 -16.28
CA ALA A 236 -0.85 -17.37 -16.51
C ALA A 236 -1.67 -16.88 -15.31
N PHE A 237 -1.18 -17.14 -14.10
CA PHE A 237 -1.84 -16.75 -12.85
C PHE A 237 -1.75 -15.23 -12.63
N GLU A 238 -0.55 -14.65 -12.71
CA GLU A 238 -0.30 -13.21 -12.56
C GLU A 238 -1.05 -12.43 -13.64
N HIS A 239 -1.12 -12.97 -14.86
CA HIS A 239 -1.93 -12.38 -15.92
C HIS A 239 -3.44 -12.38 -15.63
N ASP A 240 -3.97 -13.46 -15.05
CA ASP A 240 -5.40 -13.52 -14.69
C ASP A 240 -5.73 -12.48 -13.60
N LEU A 241 -4.87 -12.38 -12.57
CA LEU A 241 -4.97 -11.36 -11.52
C LEU A 241 -4.91 -9.95 -12.10
N SER A 242 -3.91 -9.68 -12.92
CA SER A 242 -3.70 -8.41 -13.61
C SER A 242 -4.89 -7.96 -14.46
N CYS A 243 -5.52 -8.90 -15.17
CA CYS A 243 -6.73 -8.61 -15.94
C CYS A 243 -7.93 -8.32 -15.03
N ALA A 244 -8.00 -8.99 -13.88
CA ALA A 244 -9.03 -8.74 -12.88
C ALA A 244 -8.86 -7.37 -12.21
N GLU A 245 -7.63 -6.92 -11.99
CA GLU A 245 -7.34 -5.57 -11.48
C GLU A 245 -7.79 -4.47 -12.45
N ILE A 246 -7.47 -4.60 -13.75
CA ILE A 246 -7.98 -3.68 -14.78
C ILE A 246 -9.52 -3.68 -14.78
N ALA A 247 -10.13 -4.86 -14.71
CA ALA A 247 -11.59 -4.98 -14.63
C ALA A 247 -12.16 -4.28 -13.38
N LEU A 248 -11.51 -4.39 -12.22
CA LEU A 248 -11.90 -3.70 -11.00
C LEU A 248 -11.77 -2.19 -11.14
N VAL A 249 -10.66 -1.69 -11.68
CA VAL A 249 -10.44 -0.26 -11.94
C VAL A 249 -11.56 0.32 -12.81
N LEU A 250 -11.82 -0.33 -13.96
CA LEU A 250 -12.87 0.09 -14.89
C LEU A 250 -14.26 0.08 -14.25
N ASN A 251 -14.56 -0.87 -13.36
CA ASN A 251 -15.91 -1.02 -12.80
C ASN A 251 -16.14 -0.25 -11.50
N VAL A 252 -15.11 -0.04 -10.69
CA VAL A 252 -15.21 0.67 -9.41
C VAL A 252 -15.16 2.17 -9.62
N ILE A 253 -14.10 2.68 -10.27
CA ILE A 253 -13.94 4.11 -10.50
C ILE A 253 -14.43 4.57 -11.88
N GLY A 254 -14.58 3.65 -12.83
CA GLY A 254 -15.10 3.95 -14.17
C GLY A 254 -16.55 3.56 -14.41
N ASN A 255 -16.96 3.57 -15.67
CA ASN A 255 -18.30 3.12 -16.11
C ASN A 255 -18.35 1.64 -16.51
N GLY A 256 -17.24 0.91 -16.40
CA GLY A 256 -17.08 -0.49 -16.82
C GLY A 256 -16.32 -0.66 -18.14
N SER A 257 -16.19 0.41 -18.93
CA SER A 257 -15.48 0.43 -20.21
C SER A 257 -14.33 1.43 -20.26
N GLU A 258 -14.42 2.51 -19.47
CA GLU A 258 -13.40 3.57 -19.40
C GLU A 258 -13.39 4.25 -18.02
N VAL A 259 -12.31 4.97 -17.72
CA VAL A 259 -12.11 5.78 -16.51
C VAL A 259 -11.69 7.20 -16.91
N PRO A 260 -12.35 8.26 -16.42
CA PRO A 260 -11.85 9.63 -16.58
C PRO A 260 -10.43 9.81 -16.02
N CYS A 261 -9.56 10.51 -16.74
CA CYS A 261 -8.16 10.71 -16.32
C CYS A 261 -8.04 11.36 -14.95
N ASP A 262 -8.94 12.30 -14.60
CA ASP A 262 -8.93 12.93 -13.27
C ASP A 262 -9.34 11.96 -12.16
N TYR A 263 -10.19 10.98 -12.46
CA TYR A 263 -10.56 9.92 -11.52
C TYR A 263 -9.37 8.98 -11.30
N ALA A 264 -8.71 8.59 -12.39
CA ALA A 264 -7.51 7.77 -12.33
C ALA A 264 -6.38 8.48 -11.56
N ARG A 265 -6.19 9.79 -11.77
CA ARG A 265 -5.19 10.59 -11.04
C ARG A 265 -5.48 10.60 -9.53
N ALA A 266 -6.69 10.98 -9.12
CA ALA A 266 -7.08 10.96 -7.71
C ALA A 266 -6.91 9.56 -7.09
N PHE A 267 -7.32 8.51 -7.81
CA PHE A 267 -7.30 7.15 -7.29
C PHE A 267 -5.90 6.54 -7.18
N PHE A 268 -5.04 6.72 -8.18
CA PHE A 268 -3.72 6.08 -8.20
C PHE A 268 -2.62 6.94 -7.59
N LEU A 269 -2.67 8.27 -7.75
CA LEU A 269 -1.64 9.18 -7.26
C LEU A 269 -1.91 9.65 -5.83
N GLU A 270 -3.16 10.02 -5.53
CA GLU A 270 -3.53 10.55 -4.21
C GLU A 270 -4.09 9.46 -3.29
N GLU A 271 -4.33 8.26 -3.84
CA GLU A 271 -5.04 7.16 -3.18
C GLU A 271 -6.31 7.69 -2.50
N ARG A 272 -7.13 8.36 -3.31
CA ARG A 272 -8.36 9.03 -2.91
C ARG A 272 -9.51 8.58 -3.77
N LEU A 273 -10.68 8.36 -3.17
CA LEU A 273 -11.90 8.14 -3.94
C LEU A 273 -12.26 9.42 -4.71
N PRO A 274 -12.54 9.36 -6.03
CA PRO A 274 -12.70 10.55 -6.87
C PRO A 274 -14.04 11.30 -6.72
N VAL A 275 -14.55 11.41 -5.48
CA VAL A 275 -15.85 12.05 -5.17
C VAL A 275 -15.86 13.52 -5.57
N LYS A 276 -14.74 14.24 -5.37
CA LYS A 276 -14.61 15.66 -5.74
C LYS A 276 -14.70 15.87 -7.26
N GLU A 277 -14.22 14.90 -8.02
CA GLU A 277 -14.24 14.90 -9.48
C GLU A 277 -15.62 14.49 -10.03
N GLY A 278 -16.53 14.02 -9.17
CA GLY A 278 -17.91 13.66 -9.54
C GLY A 278 -18.19 12.16 -9.53
N TRP A 279 -17.24 11.33 -9.08
CA TRP A 279 -17.49 9.90 -8.91
C TRP A 279 -18.61 9.65 -7.90
N LYS A 280 -19.51 8.75 -8.28
CA LYS A 280 -20.58 8.26 -7.44
C LYS A 280 -20.52 6.75 -7.42
N ARG A 281 -20.60 6.17 -6.23
CA ARG A 281 -20.81 4.74 -6.05
C ARG A 281 -22.04 4.31 -6.86
N LYS A 282 -21.91 3.22 -7.64
CA LYS A 282 -23.01 2.62 -8.40
C LYS A 282 -24.06 2.04 -7.44
N THR A 283 -25.34 2.13 -7.81
CA THR A 283 -26.46 1.53 -7.05
C THR A 283 -26.43 0.01 -7.12
N THR A 284 -26.11 -0.54 -8.28
CA THR A 284 -25.89 -1.97 -8.48
C THR A 284 -24.51 -2.38 -7.98
N ARG A 285 -24.45 -3.43 -7.17
CA ARG A 285 -23.19 -3.96 -6.67
C ARG A 285 -22.44 -4.75 -7.74
N PHE A 286 -21.14 -4.51 -7.86
CA PHE A 286 -20.24 -5.30 -8.70
C PHE A 286 -19.88 -6.60 -7.99
N GLY A 287 -20.26 -7.74 -8.58
CA GLY A 287 -20.12 -9.06 -7.97
C GLY A 287 -19.19 -10.01 -8.71
N VAL A 288 -19.02 -11.22 -8.19
CA VAL A 288 -18.10 -12.25 -8.69
C VAL A 288 -18.31 -12.54 -10.18
N VAL A 289 -19.55 -12.77 -10.61
CA VAL A 289 -19.86 -13.06 -12.02
C VAL A 289 -19.48 -11.89 -12.92
N ALA A 290 -19.80 -10.66 -12.51
CA ALA A 290 -19.47 -9.46 -13.27
C ALA A 290 -17.95 -9.26 -13.39
N LEU A 291 -17.19 -9.54 -12.32
CA LEU A 291 -15.73 -9.52 -12.34
C LEU A 291 -15.17 -10.56 -13.31
N ILE A 292 -15.64 -11.81 -13.24
CA ILE A 292 -15.21 -12.89 -14.15
C ILE A 292 -15.47 -12.51 -15.61
N THR A 293 -16.66 -11.99 -15.92
CA THR A 293 -17.01 -11.54 -17.27
C THR A 293 -16.12 -10.39 -17.73
N ALA A 294 -15.92 -9.36 -16.90
CA ALA A 294 -15.09 -8.21 -17.24
C ALA A 294 -13.63 -8.61 -17.42
N ARG A 295 -13.06 -9.40 -16.51
CA ARG A 295 -11.70 -9.96 -16.62
C ARG A 295 -11.52 -10.73 -17.93
N ASN A 296 -12.46 -11.61 -18.31
CA ASN A 296 -12.36 -12.38 -19.55
C ASN A 296 -12.34 -11.48 -20.79
N LYS A 297 -13.08 -10.36 -20.77
CA LYS A 297 -13.00 -9.34 -21.84
C LYS A 297 -11.60 -8.72 -21.90
N ILE A 298 -11.03 -8.34 -20.75
CA ILE A 298 -9.66 -7.78 -20.69
C ILE A 298 -8.62 -8.80 -21.18
N LYS A 299 -8.70 -10.07 -20.75
CA LYS A 299 -7.81 -11.14 -21.24
C LYS A 299 -7.86 -11.26 -22.75
N LYS A 300 -9.06 -11.25 -23.34
CA LYS A 300 -9.24 -11.30 -24.80
C LYS A 300 -8.65 -10.08 -25.50
N LEU A 301 -8.77 -8.88 -24.91
CA LEU A 301 -8.19 -7.65 -25.46
C LEU A 301 -6.65 -7.67 -25.42
N ILE A 302 -6.08 -8.19 -24.34
CA ILE A 302 -4.62 -8.33 -24.22
C ILE A 302 -4.10 -9.44 -25.13
N GLY A 303 -4.85 -10.54 -25.29
CA GLY A 303 -4.53 -11.60 -26.25
C GLY A 303 -3.20 -12.31 -25.97
N LEU A 304 -2.78 -12.36 -24.70
CA LEU A 304 -1.59 -13.11 -24.30
C LEU A 304 -1.98 -14.54 -23.96
N GLU A 305 -1.28 -15.50 -24.56
CA GLU A 305 -1.42 -16.92 -24.30
C GLU A 305 -0.19 -17.43 -23.54
N TYR A 306 -0.40 -18.40 -22.66
CA TYR A 306 0.60 -19.03 -21.80
C TYR A 306 0.65 -20.53 -22.04
#